data_AF-A0A1Y3TQ54-F1
#
_entry.id   AF-A0A1Y3TQ54-F1
#
_cell.length_a   1.000
_cell.length_b   1.000
_cell.length_c   1.000
_cell.angle_alpha   90.00
_cell.angle_beta   90.00
_cell.angle_gamma   90.00
#
_symmetry.space_group_name_H-M   'P 1'
#
loop_
_entity.id
_entity.type
_entity.pdbx_description
1 polymer ?
#
loop_
_entity_poly.entity_id
_entity_poly.type
_entity_poly.pdbx_seq_one_letter_code
_entity_poly.pdbx_strand_id
1 'polypeptide(L)'
;MGKKKADTMQFWTQEDFNTFISYLEDQTLYYVIFHLFFYSGIREGELLALTLDDFDFEKNTVKITKNYVKIGNEEIIQSPKTPKSKRVITLPQEIMDMVKNYSAKLYGYSPSERLFFVNKHAILRKLRQCETFSVNM
;
A
#
# COMPACT_ATOMS: atom_id res chain seq x y z
N MET A 1 41.28 -3.39 -4.60
CA MET A 1 40.17 -3.83 -5.49
C MET A 1 39.04 -4.39 -4.63
N GLY A 2 37.99 -3.59 -4.38
CA GLY A 2 36.87 -3.99 -3.53
C GLY A 2 35.88 -4.85 -4.32
N LYS A 3 35.66 -6.09 -3.89
CA LYS A 3 34.59 -6.94 -4.42
C LYS A 3 33.26 -6.29 -4.06
N LYS A 4 32.51 -5.80 -5.06
CA LYS A 4 31.09 -5.48 -4.90
C LYS A 4 30.38 -6.81 -4.63
N LYS A 5 29.96 -7.06 -3.38
CA LYS A 5 28.84 -7.98 -3.13
C LYS A 5 27.63 -7.31 -3.79
N ALA A 6 27.26 -7.78 -4.97
CA ALA A 6 25.89 -7.59 -5.43
C ALA A 6 25.04 -8.40 -4.44
N ASP A 7 24.43 -7.72 -3.46
CA ASP A 7 23.39 -8.33 -2.64
C ASP A 7 22.38 -8.97 -3.60
N THR A 8 22.19 -10.28 -3.49
CA THR A 8 21.14 -10.97 -4.23
C THR A 8 19.82 -10.38 -3.78
N MET A 9 19.16 -9.63 -4.67
CA MET A 9 17.87 -9.01 -4.37
C MET A 9 16.87 -10.13 -4.08
N GLN A 10 16.45 -10.27 -2.83
CA GLN A 10 15.44 -11.24 -2.42
C GLN A 10 14.08 -10.72 -2.91
N PHE A 11 13.39 -11.51 -3.72
CA PHE A 11 12.04 -11.21 -4.18
C PHE A 11 11.07 -12.18 -3.51
N TRP A 12 9.88 -11.69 -3.17
CA TRP A 12 8.83 -12.53 -2.63
C TRP A 12 8.17 -13.33 -3.73
N THR A 13 7.99 -14.62 -3.48
CA THR A 13 7.08 -15.47 -4.25
C THR A 13 5.63 -15.19 -3.85
N GLN A 14 4.68 -15.72 -4.63
CA GLN A 14 3.27 -15.67 -4.26
C GLN A 14 3.01 -16.42 -2.95
N GLU A 15 3.73 -17.51 -2.69
CA GLU A 15 3.64 -18.30 -1.45
C GLU A 15 4.14 -17.51 -0.24
N ASP A 16 5.23 -16.75 -0.39
CA ASP A 16 5.73 -15.85 0.65
C ASP A 16 4.70 -14.78 0.99
N PHE A 17 4.07 -14.19 -0.03
CA PHE A 17 3.02 -13.19 0.17
C PHE A 17 1.79 -13.80 0.86
N ASN A 18 1.34 -14.98 0.42
CA ASN A 18 0.20 -15.67 1.02
C ASN A 18 0.46 -16.04 2.50
N THR A 19 1.68 -16.50 2.80
CA THR A 19 2.10 -16.77 4.17
C THR A 19 2.09 -15.50 4.99
N PHE A 20 2.71 -14.43 4.49
CA PHE A 20 2.73 -13.12 5.12
C PHE A 20 1.34 -12.57 5.42
N ILE A 21 0.45 -12.60 4.42
CA ILE A 21 -0.84 -11.91 4.50
C ILE A 21 -1.81 -12.62 5.46
N SER A 22 -1.64 -13.93 5.66
CA SER A 22 -2.41 -14.72 6.65
C SER A 22 -2.22 -14.21 8.08
N TYR A 23 -1.03 -13.73 8.45
CA TYR A 23 -0.76 -13.16 9.78
C TYR A 23 -1.45 -11.79 10.01
N LEU A 24 -2.03 -11.21 8.96
CA LEU A 24 -2.67 -9.90 8.99
C LEU A 24 -4.20 -9.97 8.83
N GLU A 25 -4.81 -11.15 8.73
CA GLU A 25 -6.26 -11.32 8.51
C GLU A 25 -7.10 -10.53 9.53
N ASP A 26 -6.74 -10.60 10.81
CA ASP A 26 -7.42 -9.86 11.89
C ASP A 26 -7.09 -8.36 11.94
N GLN A 27 -6.14 -7.90 11.11
CA GLN A 27 -5.64 -6.54 11.08
C GLN A 27 -6.09 -5.84 9.79
N THR A 28 -7.40 -5.61 9.66
CA THR A 28 -8.05 -5.14 8.42
C THR A 28 -7.29 -4.00 7.71
N LEU A 29 -6.83 -2.98 8.44
CA LEU A 29 -6.05 -1.87 7.88
C LEU A 29 -4.80 -2.35 7.12
N TYR A 30 -3.97 -3.17 7.77
CA TYR A 30 -2.73 -3.65 7.17
C TYR A 30 -3.00 -4.68 6.09
N TYR A 31 -4.01 -5.54 6.28
CA TYR A 31 -4.46 -6.49 5.26
C TYR A 31 -4.80 -5.79 3.94
N VAL A 32 -5.60 -4.71 3.98
CA VAL A 32 -5.94 -3.91 2.80
C VAL A 32 -4.70 -3.25 2.18
N ILE A 33 -3.85 -2.63 3.02
CA ILE A 33 -2.64 -1.93 2.56
C ILE A 33 -1.71 -2.88 1.80
N PHE A 34 -1.46 -4.07 2.33
CA PHE A 34 -0.50 -5.00 1.71
C PHE A 34 -1.06 -5.67 0.46
N HIS A 35 -2.38 -5.92 0.39
CA HIS A 35 -3.01 -6.32 -0.88
C HIS A 35 -2.88 -5.23 -1.94
N LEU A 36 -3.11 -3.96 -1.61
CA LEU A 36 -2.91 -2.87 -2.55
C LEU A 36 -1.46 -2.79 -3.01
N PHE A 37 -0.47 -2.92 -2.11
CA PHE A 37 0.94 -2.97 -2.52
C PHE A 37 1.21 -4.11 -3.50
N PHE A 38 0.75 -5.33 -3.19
CA PHE A 38 1.03 -6.51 -3.99
C PHE A 38 0.37 -6.44 -5.38
N TYR A 39 -0.91 -6.10 -5.46
CA TYR A 39 -1.65 -6.12 -6.72
C TYR A 39 -1.45 -4.87 -7.59
N SER A 40 -1.08 -3.72 -7.00
CA SER A 40 -0.91 -2.49 -7.77
C SER A 40 0.55 -2.10 -8.03
N GLY A 41 1.51 -2.59 -7.24
CA GLY A 41 2.90 -2.11 -7.29
C GLY A 41 3.05 -0.61 -6.99
N ILE A 42 2.08 -0.01 -6.30
CA ILE A 42 2.09 1.39 -5.90
C ILE A 42 3.23 1.68 -4.90
N ARG A 43 3.81 2.88 -4.97
CA ARG A 43 4.79 3.31 -3.97
C ARG A 43 4.11 3.71 -2.67
N GLU A 44 4.81 3.56 -1.55
CA GLU A 44 4.29 3.90 -0.22
C GLU A 44 3.69 5.31 -0.12
N GLY A 45 4.38 6.34 -0.60
CA GLY A 45 3.85 7.71 -0.59
C GLY A 45 2.62 7.90 -1.48
N GLU A 46 2.53 7.17 -2.60
CA GLU A 46 1.34 7.19 -3.45
C GLU A 46 0.15 6.49 -2.75
N LEU A 47 0.39 5.35 -2.08
CA LEU A 47 -0.63 4.64 -1.29
C LEU A 47 -1.16 5.50 -0.14
N LEU A 48 -0.27 6.16 0.60
CA LEU A 48 -0.66 7.02 1.71
C LEU A 48 -1.43 8.26 1.25
N ALA A 49 -1.32 8.65 -0.03
CA ALA A 49 -2.09 9.75 -0.61
C ALA A 49 -3.44 9.35 -1.21
N LEU A 50 -3.77 8.06 -1.26
CA LEU A 50 -5.03 7.59 -1.82
C LEU A 50 -6.22 8.10 -1.00
N THR A 51 -7.26 8.48 -1.73
CA THR A 51 -8.60 8.83 -1.25
C THR A 51 -9.58 7.86 -1.90
N LEU A 52 -10.79 7.68 -1.35
CA LEU A 52 -11.77 6.78 -1.96
C LEU A 52 -12.18 7.26 -3.36
N ASP A 53 -12.17 8.58 -3.60
CA ASP A 53 -12.45 9.19 -4.91
C ASP A 53 -11.44 8.82 -6.02
N ASP A 54 -10.28 8.26 -5.66
CA ASP A 54 -9.32 7.78 -6.65
C ASP A 54 -9.72 6.41 -7.23
N PHE A 55 -10.69 5.73 -6.65
CA PHE A 55 -11.16 4.40 -7.06
C PHE A 55 -12.41 4.52 -7.94
N ASP A 56 -12.37 3.91 -9.12
CA ASP A 56 -13.52 3.69 -10.00
C ASP A 56 -13.93 2.22 -9.85
N PHE A 57 -14.92 1.98 -8.98
CA PHE A 57 -15.42 0.64 -8.64
C PHE A 57 -16.18 -0.04 -9.78
N GLU A 58 -16.72 0.73 -10.74
CA GLU A 58 -17.39 0.16 -11.91
C GLU A 58 -16.36 -0.39 -12.91
N LYS A 59 -15.23 0.29 -13.04
CA LYS A 59 -14.14 -0.13 -13.95
C LYS A 59 -13.07 -0.97 -13.27
N ASN A 60 -13.17 -1.18 -11.96
CA ASN A 60 -12.15 -1.82 -11.14
C ASN A 60 -10.77 -1.19 -11.32
N THR A 61 -10.69 0.14 -11.23
CA THR A 61 -9.42 0.87 -11.37
C THR A 61 -9.14 1.84 -10.23
N VAL A 62 -7.86 2.11 -10.00
CA VAL A 62 -7.38 3.17 -9.09
C VAL A 62 -6.48 4.16 -9.84
N LYS A 63 -6.70 5.46 -9.62
CA LYS A 63 -5.92 6.54 -10.21
C LYS A 63 -4.79 6.95 -9.29
N ILE A 64 -3.55 6.78 -9.74
CA ILE A 64 -2.37 7.18 -8.98
C ILE A 64 -1.92 8.55 -9.48
N THR A 65 -2.29 9.60 -8.74
CA THR A 65 -2.09 10.99 -9.18
C THR A 65 -1.47 11.91 -8.15
N LYS A 66 -1.26 11.41 -6.92
CA LYS A 66 -0.83 12.15 -5.74
C LYS A 66 0.26 11.36 -5.02
N ASN A 67 1.08 12.05 -4.24
CA ASN A 67 2.07 11.45 -3.36
C ASN A 67 2.09 12.18 -2.02
N TYR A 68 2.10 11.41 -0.95
CA TYR A 68 2.19 11.87 0.42
C TYR A 68 3.66 11.91 0.85
N VAL A 69 4.05 13.00 1.51
CA VAL A 69 5.36 13.17 2.14
C VAL A 69 5.15 13.77 3.53
N LYS A 70 5.90 13.26 4.50
CA LYS A 70 6.02 13.87 5.82
C LYS A 70 7.40 14.51 5.96
N ILE A 71 7.46 15.82 6.17
CA ILE A 71 8.71 16.57 6.38
C ILE A 71 8.64 17.17 7.79
N GLY A 72 9.41 16.62 8.73
CA GLY A 72 9.26 16.95 10.15
C GLY A 72 7.85 16.64 10.64
N ASN A 73 7.12 17.66 11.08
CA ASN A 73 5.73 17.54 11.53
C ASN A 73 4.69 17.88 10.45
N GLU A 74 5.13 18.31 9.27
CA GLU A 74 4.23 18.71 8.19
C GLU A 74 3.87 17.53 7.29
N GLU A 75 2.58 17.42 7.00
CA GLU A 75 1.97 16.42 6.13
C GLU A 75 1.60 17.06 4.79
N ILE A 76 2.27 16.64 3.72
CA ILE A 76 2.17 17.29 2.41
C ILE A 76 1.65 16.28 1.39
N ILE A 77 0.56 16.65 0.72
CA ILE A 77 0.07 15.96 -0.49
C ILE A 77 0.53 16.76 -1.69
N GLN A 78 1.36 16.14 -2.51
CA GLN A 78 1.92 16.76 -3.71
C GLN A 78 1.56 15.97 -4.96
N SER A 79 1.48 16.68 -6.09
CA SER A 79 1.43 16.02 -7.40
C SER A 79 2.80 15.38 -7.71
N PRO A 80 2.84 14.28 -8.46
CA PRO A 80 4.09 13.71 -8.92
C PRO A 80 4.94 14.74 -9.67
N LYS A 81 6.26 14.67 -9.47
CA LYS A 81 7.22 15.61 -10.09
C LYS A 81 7.16 15.62 -11.62
N THR A 82 6.65 14.56 -12.26
CA THR A 82 6.45 14.51 -13.71
C THR A 82 5.05 13.97 -14.06
N PRO A 83 4.38 14.50 -15.10
CA PRO A 83 3.09 14.01 -15.55
C PRO A 83 3.09 12.51 -15.90
N LYS A 84 4.22 11.98 -16.40
CA LYS A 84 4.41 10.56 -16.74
C LYS A 84 4.25 9.61 -15.54
N SER A 85 4.34 10.10 -14.32
CA SER A 85 4.14 9.28 -13.11
C SER A 85 2.66 9.05 -12.79
N LYS A 86 1.74 9.84 -13.37
CA LYS A 86 0.30 9.67 -13.21
C LYS A 86 -0.17 8.47 -14.05
N ARG A 87 -0.91 7.55 -13.43
CA ARG A 87 -1.35 6.31 -14.09
C ARG A 87 -2.67 5.81 -13.52
N VAL A 88 -3.31 4.92 -14.27
CA VAL A 88 -4.50 4.18 -13.84
C VAL A 88 -4.10 2.71 -13.78
N ILE A 89 -4.46 2.04 -12.69
CA ILE A 89 -4.13 0.63 -12.45
C ILE A 89 -5.45 -0.13 -12.33
N THR A 90 -5.61 -1.20 -13.11
CA THR A 90 -6.71 -2.15 -12.95
C THR A 90 -6.40 -3.10 -11.80
N LEU A 91 -7.39 -3.31 -10.92
CA LEU A 91 -7.29 -4.21 -9.78
C LEU A 91 -8.32 -5.35 -9.91
N PRO A 92 -8.07 -6.52 -9.31
CA PRO A 92 -9.09 -7.55 -9.18
C PRO A 92 -10.30 -7.05 -8.38
N GLN A 93 -11.49 -7.56 -8.70
CA GLN A 93 -12.74 -7.23 -7.99
C GLN A 93 -12.61 -7.43 -6.48
N GLU A 94 -11.96 -8.51 -6.05
CA GLU A 94 -11.73 -8.83 -4.63
C GLU A 94 -11.00 -7.72 -3.87
N ILE A 95 -10.03 -7.06 -4.53
CA ILE A 95 -9.29 -5.94 -3.94
C ILE A 95 -10.16 -4.68 -3.88
N MET A 96 -10.97 -4.45 -4.90
CA MET A 96 -11.93 -3.33 -4.92
C MET A 96 -12.98 -3.49 -3.81
N ASP A 97 -13.52 -4.70 -3.63
CA ASP A 97 -14.46 -5.01 -2.56
C ASP A 97 -13.82 -4.84 -1.18
N MET A 98 -12.56 -5.27 -1.03
CA MET A 98 -11.80 -5.10 0.21
C MET A 98 -11.63 -3.63 0.59
N VAL A 99 -11.29 -2.77 -0.39
CA VAL A 99 -11.19 -1.31 -0.18
C VAL A 99 -12.55 -0.71 0.20
N LYS A 100 -13.61 -1.08 -0.52
CA LYS A 100 -14.97 -0.61 -0.24
C LYS A 100 -15.42 -1.00 1.17
N ASN A 101 -15.24 -2.26 1.55
CA ASN A 101 -15.59 -2.79 2.87
C ASN A 101 -14.77 -2.14 3.99
N TYR A 102 -13.49 -1.85 3.75
CA TYR A 102 -12.67 -1.11 4.72
C TYR A 102 -13.19 0.33 4.90
N SER A 103 -13.46 1.04 3.81
CA SER A 103 -13.94 2.44 3.86
C SER A 103 -15.28 2.57 4.60
N ALA A 104 -16.19 1.61 4.44
CA ALA A 104 -17.49 1.59 5.11
C ALA A 104 -17.38 1.46 6.65
N LYS A 105 -16.24 1.00 7.18
CA LYS A 105 -15.98 0.89 8.62
C LYS A 105 -15.43 2.19 9.21
N LEU A 106 -15.08 3.19 8.40
CA LEU A 106 -14.51 4.46 8.86
C LEU A 106 -15.65 5.40 9.28
N TYR A 107 -15.71 5.70 10.58
CA TYR A 107 -16.74 6.59 11.13
C TYR A 107 -16.48 8.06 10.75
N GLY A 108 -17.49 8.73 10.19
CA GLY A 108 -17.40 10.15 9.81
C GLY A 108 -16.46 10.44 8.63
N TYR A 109 -16.07 9.42 7.86
CA TYR A 109 -15.13 9.52 6.76
C TYR A 109 -15.77 10.14 5.51
N SER A 110 -15.07 11.11 4.89
CA SER A 110 -15.40 11.60 3.55
C SER A 110 -14.55 10.91 2.47
N PRO A 111 -15.12 10.52 1.32
CA PRO A 111 -14.38 9.94 0.19
C PRO A 111 -13.18 10.76 -0.32
N SER A 112 -13.21 12.08 -0.11
CA SER A 112 -12.14 13.01 -0.48
C SER A 112 -10.98 13.05 0.52
N GLU A 113 -11.16 12.47 1.71
CA GLU A 113 -10.11 12.36 2.72
C GLU A 113 -9.22 11.15 2.46
N ARG A 114 -7.99 11.21 3.00
CA ARG A 114 -7.04 10.11 2.89
C ARG A 114 -7.66 8.84 3.45
N LEU A 115 -7.56 7.75 2.70
CA LEU A 115 -8.11 6.46 3.09
C LEU A 115 -7.31 5.82 4.25
N PHE A 116 -6.00 6.06 4.29
CA PHE A 116 -5.10 5.44 5.27
C PHE A 116 -4.38 6.48 6.14
N PHE A 117 -4.79 6.56 7.41
CA PHE A 117 -4.15 7.38 8.46
C PHE A 117 -3.10 6.59 9.23
N VAL A 118 -2.11 6.05 8.52
CA VAL A 118 -0.98 5.32 9.10
C VAL A 118 0.33 5.97 8.71
N ASN A 119 1.33 5.86 9.58
CA ASN A 119 2.67 6.34 9.28
C ASN A 119 3.52 5.26 8.59
N LYS A 120 4.47 5.71 7.76
CA LYS A 120 5.47 4.86 7.09
C LYS A 120 6.09 3.81 8.00
N HIS A 121 6.52 4.22 9.19
CA HIS A 121 7.25 3.37 10.12
C HIS A 121 6.39 2.20 10.63
N ALA A 122 5.08 2.41 10.79
CA ALA A 122 4.15 1.38 11.22
C ALA A 122 3.94 0.32 10.12
N ILE A 123 3.80 0.74 8.85
CA ILE A 123 3.76 -0.18 7.70
C ILE A 123 5.06 -1.00 7.64
N LEU A 124 6.22 -0.33 7.69
CA LEU A 124 7.51 -1.01 7.63
C LEU A 124 7.75 -1.97 8.81
N ARG A 125 7.27 -1.61 10.01
CA ARG A 125 7.35 -2.49 11.18
C ARG A 125 6.53 -3.75 10.98
N LYS A 126 5.35 -3.66 10.35
CA LYS A 126 4.52 -4.84 10.05
C LYS A 126 5.19 -5.76 9.04
N LEU A 127 5.80 -5.20 7.99
CA LEU A 127 6.57 -5.98 7.03
C LEU A 127 7.71 -6.76 7.71
N ARG A 128 8.53 -6.08 8.53
CA ARG A 128 9.68 -6.72 9.22
C ARG A 128 9.29 -7.73 10.30
N GLN A 129 8.18 -7.48 11.01
CA GLN A 129 7.71 -8.40 12.04
C GLN A 129 7.44 -9.78 11.45
N CYS A 130 6.89 -9.83 10.24
CA CYS A 130 6.61 -11.08 9.54
C CYS A 130 7.81 -11.72 8.85
N GLU A 131 8.77 -10.93 8.34
CA GLU A 131 10.05 -11.48 7.85
C GLU A 131 10.80 -12.24 8.94
N THR A 132 10.68 -11.80 10.20
CA THR A 132 11.28 -12.51 11.34
C THR A 132 10.58 -13.85 11.62
N PHE A 133 9.31 -14.01 11.26
CA PHE A 133 8.60 -15.29 11.37
C PHE A 133 8.98 -16.27 10.25
N SER A 134 9.25 -15.78 9.03
CA SER A 134 9.69 -16.62 7.91
C SER A 134 11.14 -17.12 8.03
N VAL A 135 12.00 -16.45 8.80
CA VAL A 135 13.40 -16.87 9.04
C VAL A 135 13.51 -17.87 10.21
N ASN A 136 12.45 -18.02 11.02
CA ASN A 136 12.42 -18.92 12.18
C ASN A 136 11.53 -20.17 11.97
N MET A 137 11.10 -20.43 10.73
CA MET A 137 10.58 -21.72 10.27
C MET A 137 11.63 -22.44 9.41
#